data_AF-A0A821AN36-F1
#
_entry.id   AF-A0A821AN36-F1
#
_cell.length_a   1.000
_cell.length_b   1.000
_cell.length_c   1.000
_cell.angle_alpha   90.00
_cell.angle_beta   90.00
_cell.angle_gamma   90.00
#
_symmetry.space_group_name_H-M   'P 1'
#
loop_
_entity.id
_entity.type
_entity.pdbx_description
1 polymer ?
#
loop_
_entity_poly.entity_id
_entity_poly.type
_entity_poly.pdbx_seq_one_letter_code
_entity_poly.pdbx_strand_id
1 'polypeptide(L)' 'TFNKGIVMNGCFKEILKLEPNTPCFIMHDVDLLLIDDRNMYTCPRYPRHLSVAIDKFRVSTLEK' A
#
# COMPACT_ATOMS: atom_id res chain seq x y z
N THR A 1 7.03 -11.33 19.03
CA THR A 1 6.09 -11.52 17.91
C THR A 1 5.81 -10.18 17.27
N PHE A 2 5.71 -10.11 15.94
CA PHE A 2 5.40 -8.87 15.21
C PHE A 2 3.90 -8.76 14.90
N ASN A 3 3.32 -7.56 15.01
CA ASN A 3 1.92 -7.29 14.67
C ASN A 3 1.84 -6.13 13.66
N LYS A 4 1.68 -6.50 12.38
CA LYS A 4 1.60 -5.57 11.26
C LYS A 4 0.42 -4.59 11.38
N GLY A 5 -0.75 -5.08 11.79
CA GLY A 5 -1.97 -4.28 11.88
C GLY A 5 -1.87 -3.18 12.95
N ILE A 6 -1.29 -3.48 14.12
CA ILE A 6 -1.09 -2.48 15.18
C ILE A 6 -0.11 -1.40 14.71
N VAL A 7 0.98 -1.77 14.03
CA VAL A 7 1.95 -0.81 13.49
C VAL A 7 1.29 0.11 12.47
N MET A 8 0.54 -0.44 11.51
CA MET A 8 -0.18 0.35 10.50
C MET A 8 -1.20 1.30 11.13
N ASN A 9 -1.97 0.84 12.11
CA ASN A 9 -2.91 1.69 12.86
C ASN A 9 -2.21 2.78 13.67
N GLY A 10 -1.02 2.48 14.23
CA GLY A 10 -0.17 3.45 14.90
C GLY A 10 0.27 4.56 13.96
N CYS A 11 0.86 4.20 12.81
CA CYS A 11 1.28 5.16 11.79
C CYS A 11 0.12 6.05 11.31
N PHE A 12 -1.06 5.48 11.07
CA PHE A 12 -2.25 6.26 10.71
C PHE A 12 -2.55 7.36 11.74
N LYS A 13 -2.52 7.03 13.04
CA LYS A 13 -2.74 8.00 14.12
C LYS A 13 -1.64 9.05 14.18
N GLU A 14 -0.37 8.66 14.05
CA GLU A 14 0.74 9.61 14.15
C GLU A 14 0.78 10.57 12.94
N ILE A 15 0.50 10.07 11.72
CA ILE A 15 0.40 10.93 10.53
C ILE A 15 -0.72 11.94 10.69
N LEU A 16 -1.90 11.55 11.19
CA LEU A 16 -3.00 12.49 11.42
C LEU A 16 -2.69 13.57 12.47
N LYS A 17 -1.71 13.36 13.37
CA LYS A 17 -1.23 14.41 14.27
C LYS A 17 -0.31 15.41 13.55
N LEU A 18 0.51 14.93 12.61
CA LEU A 18 1.47 15.74 11.86
C LEU A 18 0.78 16.49 10.70
N GLU A 19 -0.06 15.78 9.95
CA GLU A 19 -0.77 16.25 8.76
C GLU A 19 -2.26 15.86 8.84
N PRO A 20 -3.08 16.62 9.58
CA PRO A 20 -4.50 16.30 9.80
C PRO A 20 -5.33 16.23 8.52
N ASN A 21 -4.90 16.93 7.46
CA ASN A 21 -5.57 16.99 6.17
C ASN A 21 -4.98 16.00 5.15
N THR A 22 -4.25 14.97 5.61
CA THR A 22 -3.73 13.90 4.74
C THR A 22 -4.88 13.29 3.95
N PRO A 23 -4.89 13.40 2.60
CA PRO A 23 -6.04 13.03 1.80
C PRO A 23 -6.20 11.52 1.59
N CYS A 24 -5.14 10.75 1.83
CA CYS A 24 -5.06 9.34 1.49
C CYS A 24 -3.98 8.63 2.30
N PHE A 25 -4.20 7.36 2.62
CA PHE A 25 -3.23 6.49 3.29
C PHE A 25 -2.97 5.26 2.45
N ILE A 26 -1.71 5.02 2.11
CA ILE A 26 -1.27 3.81 1.40
C ILE A 26 -0.53 2.92 2.40
N MET A 27 -1.08 1.74 2.66
CA MET A 27 -0.42 0.72 3.49
C MET A 27 0.38 -0.19 2.56
N HIS A 28 1.71 -0.03 2.58
CA HIS A 28 2.61 -0.71 1.66
C HIS A 28 3.68 -1.49 2.42
N ASP A 29 3.97 -2.70 1.96
CA ASP A 29 5.02 -3.54 2.54
C ASP A 29 6.39 -3.10 2.03
N VAL A 30 7.40 -3.17 2.90
CA VAL A 30 8.77 -2.72 2.56
C VAL A 30 9.44 -3.58 1.48
N ASP A 31 8.96 -4.82 1.29
CA ASP A 31 9.51 -5.80 0.37
C ASP A 31 8.74 -5.93 -0.95
N LEU A 32 7.69 -5.11 -1.16
CA LEU A 32 6.98 -5.04 -2.43
C LEU A 32 7.52 -3.86 -3.25
N LEU A 33 7.75 -4.07 -4.55
CA LEU A 33 8.15 -3.02 -5.48
C LEU A 33 7.21 -3.02 -6.67
N LEU A 34 6.92 -1.82 -7.19
CA LEU A 34 6.17 -1.68 -8.43
C LEU A 34 7.03 -2.07 -9.62
N ILE A 35 6.49 -2.91 -10.48
CA ILE A 35 7.10 -3.28 -11.76
C ILE A 35 6.51 -2.44 -12.91
N ASP A 36 5.33 -1.85 -12.71
CA ASP A 36 4.59 -1.07 -13.71
C ASP A 36 4.18 0.30 -13.13
N ASP A 37 4.52 1.38 -13.82
CA ASP A 37 4.26 2.77 -13.42
C ASP A 37 2.78 3.15 -13.54
N ARG A 38 1.97 2.34 -14.22
CA ARG A 38 0.51 2.52 -14.30
C ARG A 38 -0.19 2.17 -12.98
N ASN A 39 0.49 1.51 -12.03
CA ASN A 39 -0.05 1.24 -10.69
C ASN A 39 0.10 2.47 -9.79
N MET A 40 -0.77 3.46 -9.99
CA MET A 40 -0.72 4.74 -9.26
C MET A 40 -0.98 4.57 -7.75
N TYR A 41 -0.10 5.13 -6.92
CA TYR A 41 -0.22 5.18 -5.45
C TYR A 41 -1.17 6.29 -5.01
N THR A 42 -2.44 6.12 -5.36
CA THR A 42 -3.50 7.08 -5.04
C THR A 42 -4.71 6.35 -4.46
N CYS A 43 -5.51 7.07 -3.67
CA CYS A 43 -6.79 6.57 -3.18
C CYS A 43 -7.90 6.93 -4.17
N PRO A 44 -8.57 5.95 -4.80
CA PRO A 44 -9.82 6.22 -5.50
C PRO A 44 -10.99 6.31 -4.50
N ARG A 45 -12.22 6.45 -5.02
CA ARG A 45 -13.45 6.56 -4.22
C ARG A 45 -13.66 5.40 -3.23
N TYR A 46 -13.15 4.22 -3.56
CA TYR A 46 -13.27 3.01 -2.75
C TYR A 46 -11.88 2.47 -2.38
N PRO A 47 -11.74 1.67 -1.32
CA PRO A 47 -10.46 1.04 -1.00
C PRO A 47 -9.88 0.28 -2.20
N ARG A 48 -8.59 0.50 -2.48
CA ARG A 48 -7.88 -0.16 -3.57
C ARG A 48 -6.86 -1.14 -3.01
N HIS A 49 -6.85 -2.35 -3.56
CA HIS A 49 -5.75 -3.30 -3.38
C HIS A 49 -4.71 -3.05 -4.47
N LEU A 50 -3.49 -2.62 -4.09
CA LEU A 50 -2.43 -2.24 -5.05
C LEU A 50 -1.61 -3.43 -5.55
N SER A 51 -1.27 -4.36 -4.66
CA SER A 51 -0.37 -5.48 -4.96
C SER A 51 -1.15 -6.74 -5.34
N VAL A 52 -1.98 -6.64 -6.39
CA VAL A 52 -2.86 -7.74 -6.83
C VAL A 52 -2.12 -8.92 -7.44
N ALA A 53 -0.97 -8.67 -8.05
CA ALA A 53 -0.12 -9.66 -8.69
C ALA A 53 1.30 -9.48 -8.16
N ILE A 54 1.75 -10.45 -7.35
CA ILE A 54 3.12 -10.49 -6.83
C ILE A 54 3.82 -11.75 -7.29
N ASP A 55 5.11 -11.64 -7.57
CA ASP A 55 5.98 -12.70 -8.10
C ASP A 55 6.02 -13.94 -7.19
N LYS A 56 5.99 -13.73 -5.87
CA LYS A 56 5.98 -14.77 -4.84
C LYS A 56 4.81 -15.76 -5.01
N PHE A 57 3.69 -15.31 -5.55
CA PHE A 57 2.52 -16.16 -5.84
C PHE A 57 2.47 -16.66 -7.29
N ARG A 58 3.55 -16.47 -8.06
CA ARG A 58 3.66 -16.88 -9.47
C ARG A 58 2.55 -16.34 -10.36
N VAL A 59 2.04 -15.15 -10.03
CA VAL A 59 1.10 -14.46 -10.90
C VAL A 59 1.91 -13.77 -11.99
N SER A 60 1.76 -14.21 -13.24
CA SER A 60 2.41 -13.59 -14.39
C SER A 60 1.74 -12.26 -14.71
N THR A 61 2.36 -11.14 -14.31
CA THR A 61 2.06 -9.82 -14.89
C THR A 61 2.93 -9.54 -16.12
N LEU A 62 3.78 -10.50 -16.52
CA LEU A 62 4.63 -10.44 -17.71
C LEU A 62 3.82 -10.76 -18.98
N GLU A 63 2.98 -9.80 -19.36
CA GLU A 63 2.76 -9.50 -20.77
C GLU A 63 3.11 -8.02 -20.99
N LYS A 64 4.43 -7.78 -21.09
CA LYS A 64 5.09 -6.77 -21.94
C LYS A 64 6.59 -6.97 -21.92
#